data_AF-A0A9P0LUI0-F1
#
_entry.id   AF-A0A9P0LUI0-F1
#
_cell.length_a   1.000
_cell.length_b   1.000
_cell.length_c   1.000
_cell.angle_alpha   90.00
_cell.angle_beta   90.00
_cell.angle_gamma   90.00
#
_symmetry.space_group_name_H-M   'P 1'
#
loop_
_entity.id
_entity.type
_entity.pdbx_description
1 polymer ?
#
loop_
_entity_poly.entity_id
_entity_poly.type
_entity_poly.pdbx_seq_one_letter_code
_entity_poly.pdbx_strand_id
1 'polypeptide(L)'
;MGEKQRPTYSHYAELNRCSQNGEYERALKVANKILGVSPDEILALHCKLICLIQLSKFDEAIALINRNPHYLKDILFEKAYCYYRANKPADALKILNKSEDELDLRCKELKAQILYRLEKYDEAAKMYHENIKSTNDDYEEERYTNLSAVMVFLNRNDTENQIDYLKDNTYELCYNKACILIAHENYTEAEKKLKQCEKLCREALEEDEAAEEEIDIELALIKVQLAYVYQKQGRIREAHQIYTATLKLKIEDMALIAAASNNVVCINKDQNLFDSKKKMKAAMNEALVYKLPSRQRKYIALNNAILNYYVNQTEICEKICKNIEDTYPDLMIQILILRALNLIKADKVKEAIELLKNTEREDNRLYLHLCIAQIHLMQGERKEACKVLENLGEHTYKPGIVGALTTLYLGLGDEQMALKVFERTVEYYKRNEHEIIAAIRSRLTSHFSSAQLLVA
;
A
#
# COMPACT_ATOMS: atom_id res chain seq x y z
N MET A 1 -48.31 34.21 25.61
CA MET A 1 -47.91 32.89 25.09
C MET A 1 -48.26 32.86 23.62
N GLY A 2 -47.27 32.98 22.73
CA GLY A 2 -47.52 32.94 21.28
C GLY A 2 -47.75 31.51 20.82
N GLU A 3 -48.82 31.28 20.06
CA GLU A 3 -49.04 30.02 19.36
C GLU A 3 -47.84 29.75 18.45
N LYS A 4 -47.07 28.68 18.72
CA LYS A 4 -46.13 28.14 17.75
C LYS A 4 -46.96 27.68 16.54
N GLN A 5 -46.98 28.47 15.47
CA GLN A 5 -47.64 28.12 14.20
C GLN A 5 -47.22 26.72 13.81
N ARG A 6 -48.11 25.73 13.71
CA ARG A 6 -47.73 24.36 13.35
C ARG A 6 -47.21 24.32 11.90
N PRO A 7 -46.26 23.44 11.56
CA PRO A 7 -45.83 23.27 10.18
C PRO A 7 -47.03 22.92 9.30
N THR A 8 -47.21 23.63 8.18
CA THR A 8 -48.37 23.41 7.30
C THR A 8 -48.18 22.16 6.45
N TYR A 9 -49.28 21.52 6.07
CA TYR A 9 -49.31 20.40 5.11
C TYR A 9 -48.52 20.70 3.83
N SER A 10 -48.54 21.96 3.36
CA SER A 10 -47.79 22.39 2.18
C SER A 10 -46.28 22.22 2.33
N HIS A 11 -45.71 22.41 3.52
CA HIS A 11 -44.27 22.21 3.75
C HIS A 11 -43.89 20.74 3.68
N TYR A 12 -44.70 19.82 4.22
CA TYR A 12 -44.44 18.38 4.10
C TYR A 12 -44.61 17.88 2.66
N ALA A 13 -45.62 18.37 1.95
CA ALA A 13 -45.81 18.04 0.53
C ALA A 13 -44.64 18.52 -0.33
N GLU A 14 -44.15 19.75 -0.08
CA GLU A 14 -42.95 20.26 -0.76
C GLU A 14 -41.70 19.45 -0.41
N LEU A 15 -41.52 19.11 0.88
CA LEU A 15 -40.38 18.32 1.35
C LEU A 15 -40.32 16.96 0.66
N ASN A 16 -41.45 16.25 0.61
CA ASN A 16 -41.54 14.95 -0.03
C ASN A 16 -41.23 15.04 -1.53
N ARG A 17 -41.84 16.02 -2.24
CA ARG A 17 -41.59 16.25 -3.66
C ARG A 17 -40.10 16.53 -3.94
N CYS A 18 -39.49 17.46 -3.20
CA CYS A 18 -38.09 17.81 -3.42
C CYS A 18 -37.16 16.62 -3.11
N SER A 19 -37.48 15.81 -2.09
CA SER A 19 -36.69 14.60 -1.78
C SER A 19 -36.78 13.55 -2.87
N GLN A 20 -37.97 13.31 -3.42
CA GLN A 20 -38.19 12.35 -4.52
C GLN A 20 -37.53 12.79 -5.82
N ASN A 21 -37.48 14.11 -6.08
CA ASN A 21 -36.84 14.67 -7.28
C ASN A 21 -35.32 14.80 -7.16
N GLY A 22 -34.71 14.46 -6.02
CA GLY A 22 -33.28 14.70 -5.78
C GLY A 22 -32.89 16.18 -5.62
N GLU A 23 -33.86 17.08 -5.38
CA GLU A 23 -33.64 18.51 -5.13
C GLU A 23 -33.16 18.73 -3.67
N TYR A 24 -32.03 18.14 -3.29
CA TYR A 24 -31.60 18.01 -1.89
C TYR A 24 -31.31 19.36 -1.20
N GLU A 25 -30.77 20.37 -1.89
CA GLU A 25 -30.59 21.70 -1.31
C GLU A 25 -31.92 22.36 -0.95
N ARG A 26 -32.94 22.16 -1.79
CA ARG A 26 -34.27 22.72 -1.57
C ARG A 26 -35.00 21.94 -0.48
N ALA A 27 -34.94 20.62 -0.51
CA ALA A 27 -35.46 19.77 0.56
C ALA A 27 -34.84 20.14 1.91
N LEU A 28 -33.52 20.38 1.97
CA LEU A 28 -32.83 20.84 3.17
C LEU A 28 -33.36 22.19 3.69
N LYS A 29 -33.63 23.15 2.79
CA LYS A 29 -34.24 24.44 3.17
C LYS A 29 -35.64 24.26 3.74
N VAL A 30 -36.46 23.41 3.13
CA VAL A 30 -37.84 23.13 3.58
C VAL A 30 -37.82 22.41 4.93
N ALA A 31 -36.95 21.41 5.11
CA ALA A 31 -36.76 20.72 6.40
C ALA A 31 -36.37 21.71 7.51
N ASN A 32 -35.44 22.64 7.24
CA ASN A 32 -35.05 23.67 8.20
C ASN A 32 -36.19 24.62 8.57
N LYS A 33 -37.12 24.93 7.63
CA LYS A 33 -38.32 25.72 7.95
C LYS A 33 -39.25 24.98 8.91
N ILE A 34 -39.48 23.69 8.66
CA ILE A 34 -40.29 22.83 9.55
C ILE A 34 -39.66 22.75 10.94
N LEU A 35 -38.34 22.53 11.00
CA LEU A 35 -37.59 22.43 12.27
C LEU A 35 -37.45 23.76 13.02
N GLY A 36 -37.53 24.90 12.32
CA GLY A 36 -37.58 26.21 12.98
C GLY A 36 -38.86 26.43 13.79
N VAL A 37 -39.92 25.72 13.41
CA VAL A 37 -41.23 25.74 14.07
C VAL A 37 -41.37 24.60 15.09
N SER A 38 -41.02 23.38 14.68
CA SER A 38 -41.09 22.15 15.45
C SER A 38 -39.71 21.47 15.47
N PRO A 39 -38.82 21.85 16.41
CA PRO A 39 -37.43 21.37 16.43
C PRO A 39 -37.27 19.85 16.62
N ASP A 40 -38.27 19.20 17.20
CA ASP A 40 -38.34 17.78 17.53
C ASP A 40 -39.08 16.94 16.47
N GLU A 41 -39.40 17.53 15.32
CA GLU A 41 -40.15 16.83 14.27
C GLU A 41 -39.30 15.78 13.57
N ILE A 42 -39.60 14.50 13.84
CA ILE A 42 -38.79 13.34 13.47
C ILE A 42 -38.63 13.22 11.95
N LEU A 43 -39.70 13.36 11.17
CA LEU A 43 -39.65 13.23 9.71
C LEU A 43 -38.77 14.32 9.08
N ALA A 44 -38.87 15.55 9.58
CA ALA A 44 -38.05 16.66 9.11
C ALA A 44 -36.57 16.49 9.52
N LEU A 45 -36.29 15.97 10.72
CA LEU A 45 -34.93 15.63 11.15
C LEU A 45 -34.31 14.53 10.27
N HIS A 46 -35.07 13.47 9.97
CA HIS A 46 -34.60 12.37 9.13
C HIS A 46 -34.36 12.82 7.69
N CYS A 47 -35.31 13.55 7.09
CA CYS A 47 -35.14 14.10 5.75
C CYS A 47 -33.93 15.07 5.69
N LYS A 48 -33.76 15.93 6.71
CA LYS A 48 -32.58 16.78 6.83
C LYS A 48 -31.29 15.97 6.85
N LEU A 49 -31.23 14.88 7.62
CA LEU A 49 -30.07 14.00 7.67
C LEU A 49 -29.74 13.43 6.27
N ILE A 50 -30.73 12.88 5.57
CA ILE A 50 -30.52 12.33 4.22
C ILE A 50 -30.06 13.41 3.24
N CYS A 51 -30.66 14.61 3.27
CA CYS A 51 -30.21 15.71 2.44
C CYS A 51 -28.75 16.09 2.73
N LEU A 52 -28.34 16.13 3.99
CA LEU A 52 -26.94 16.42 4.34
C LEU A 52 -25.99 15.33 3.81
N ILE A 53 -26.38 14.06 3.86
CA ILE A 53 -25.59 12.95 3.31
C ILE A 53 -25.44 13.06 1.80
N GLN A 54 -26.55 13.28 1.08
CA GLN A 54 -26.56 13.40 -0.38
C GLN A 54 -25.77 14.62 -0.87
N LEU A 55 -25.76 15.70 -0.09
CA LEU A 55 -24.96 16.89 -0.34
C LEU A 55 -23.50 16.77 0.14
N SER A 56 -23.07 15.59 0.59
CA SER A 56 -21.74 15.34 1.14
C SER A 56 -21.34 16.22 2.35
N LYS A 57 -22.33 16.70 3.11
CA LYS A 57 -22.16 17.53 4.31
C LYS A 57 -22.07 16.67 5.58
N PHE A 58 -21.08 15.78 5.61
CA PHE A 58 -20.98 14.72 6.62
C PHE A 58 -20.77 15.24 8.05
N ASP A 59 -19.97 16.28 8.27
CA ASP A 59 -19.77 16.84 9.61
C ASP A 59 -21.04 17.53 10.15
N GLU A 60 -21.83 18.18 9.29
CA GLU A 60 -23.14 18.74 9.67
C GLU A 60 -24.13 17.62 10.02
N ALA A 61 -24.13 16.52 9.26
CA ALA A 61 -24.93 15.34 9.55
C ALA A 61 -24.56 14.70 10.90
N ILE A 62 -23.26 14.55 11.19
CA ILE A 62 -22.77 14.06 12.49
C ILE A 62 -23.23 14.98 13.63
N ALA A 63 -23.12 16.30 13.44
CA ALA A 63 -23.57 17.26 14.45
C ALA A 63 -25.09 17.19 14.69
N LEU A 64 -25.89 16.98 13.63
CA LEU A 64 -27.33 16.78 13.72
C LEU A 64 -27.68 15.52 14.53
N ILE A 65 -27.02 14.40 14.23
CA ILE A 65 -27.23 13.11 14.91
C ILE A 65 -26.91 13.26 16.40
N ASN A 66 -25.75 13.82 16.73
CA ASN A 66 -25.29 13.94 18.12
C ASN A 66 -26.15 14.90 18.95
N ARG A 67 -26.80 15.89 18.33
CA ARG A 67 -27.75 16.80 19.01
C ARG A 67 -29.13 16.19 19.22
N ASN A 68 -29.52 15.20 18.43
CA ASN A 68 -30.88 14.63 18.42
C ASN A 68 -30.91 13.10 18.59
N PRO A 69 -30.17 12.52 19.57
CA PRO A 69 -30.02 11.06 19.68
C PRO A 69 -31.33 10.31 19.98
N HIS A 70 -32.32 10.98 20.57
CA HIS A 70 -33.61 10.37 20.91
C HIS A 70 -34.61 10.35 19.76
N TYR A 71 -34.44 11.24 18.78
CA TYR A 71 -35.38 11.43 17.67
C TYR A 71 -34.96 10.68 16.40
N LEU A 72 -33.66 10.48 16.21
CA LEU A 72 -33.10 9.74 15.09
C LEU A 72 -32.82 8.30 15.53
N LYS A 73 -33.85 7.45 15.46
CA LYS A 73 -33.75 5.99 15.65
C LYS A 73 -33.54 5.30 14.31
N ASP A 74 -33.02 4.07 14.33
CA ASP A 74 -32.84 3.22 13.15
C ASP A 74 -31.95 3.80 12.04
N ILE A 75 -31.01 4.68 12.42
CA ILE A 75 -30.05 5.33 11.51
C ILE A 75 -28.62 4.79 11.64
N LEU A 76 -28.47 3.51 12.02
CA LEU A 76 -27.15 2.93 12.31
C LEU A 76 -26.21 3.06 11.11
N PHE A 77 -26.71 2.72 9.93
CA PHE A 77 -25.98 2.82 8.67
C PHE A 77 -25.59 4.28 8.39
N GLU A 78 -26.55 5.20 8.38
CA GLU A 78 -26.33 6.62 8.07
C GLU A 78 -25.31 7.23 9.02
N LYS A 79 -25.39 6.90 10.31
CA LYS A 79 -24.44 7.35 11.32
C LYS A 79 -23.04 6.84 11.03
N ALA A 80 -22.86 5.53 10.87
CA ALA A 80 -21.54 4.95 10.55
C ALA A 80 -20.99 5.50 9.23
N TYR A 81 -21.85 5.62 8.21
CA TYR A 81 -21.51 6.14 6.89
C TYR A 81 -21.01 7.59 6.95
N CYS A 82 -21.68 8.45 7.72
CA CYS A 82 -21.23 9.84 7.90
C CYS A 82 -19.82 9.89 8.52
N TYR A 83 -19.55 9.10 9.57
CA TYR A 83 -18.21 9.04 10.17
C TYR A 83 -17.17 8.49 9.19
N TYR A 84 -17.51 7.45 8.41
CA TYR A 84 -16.63 6.89 7.40
C TYR A 84 -16.28 7.92 6.30
N ARG A 85 -17.28 8.61 5.75
CA ARG A 85 -17.11 9.63 4.71
C ARG A 85 -16.44 10.91 5.23
N ALA A 86 -16.56 11.21 6.53
CA ALA A 86 -15.81 12.27 7.21
C ALA A 86 -14.36 11.89 7.58
N ASN A 87 -13.81 10.82 6.97
CA ASN A 87 -12.45 10.31 7.23
C ASN A 87 -12.19 9.91 8.69
N LYS A 88 -13.23 9.43 9.40
CA LYS A 88 -13.14 8.92 10.79
C LYS A 88 -13.48 7.41 10.84
N PRO A 89 -12.75 6.53 10.12
CA PRO A 89 -13.10 5.12 9.98
C PRO A 89 -13.06 4.35 11.31
N ALA A 90 -12.16 4.71 12.24
CA ALA A 90 -12.09 4.07 13.55
C ALA A 90 -13.36 4.31 14.38
N ASP A 91 -13.95 5.51 14.30
CA ASP A 91 -15.19 5.81 15.00
C ASP A 91 -16.40 5.19 14.31
N ALA A 92 -16.40 5.12 12.97
CA ALA A 92 -17.39 4.38 12.21
C ALA A 92 -17.41 2.88 12.60
N LEU A 93 -16.23 2.26 12.74
CA LEU A 93 -16.11 0.87 13.19
C LEU A 93 -16.66 0.67 14.61
N LYS A 94 -16.34 1.58 15.54
CA LYS A 94 -16.88 1.54 16.92
C LYS A 94 -18.40 1.65 16.96
N ILE A 95 -19.02 2.37 16.02
CA ILE A 95 -20.47 2.49 15.91
C ILE A 95 -21.07 1.14 15.51
N LEU A 96 -20.54 0.50 14.47
CA LEU A 96 -21.07 -0.79 13.98
C LEU A 96 -20.86 -1.92 14.98
N ASN A 97 -19.69 -2.00 15.63
CA ASN A 97 -19.39 -3.05 16.61
C ASN A 97 -20.28 -3.00 17.88
N LYS A 98 -20.97 -1.89 18.15
CA LYS A 98 -21.91 -1.80 19.29
C LYS A 98 -23.24 -2.50 19.03
N SER A 99 -23.55 -2.77 17.77
CA SER A 99 -24.80 -3.38 17.32
C SER A 99 -24.51 -4.58 16.41
N GLU A 100 -23.46 -5.35 16.74
CA GLU A 100 -22.94 -6.45 15.91
C GLU A 100 -24.02 -7.49 15.54
N ASP A 101 -24.87 -7.83 16.51
CA ASP A 101 -25.93 -8.83 16.34
C ASP A 101 -27.11 -8.35 15.48
N GLU A 102 -27.18 -7.05 15.17
CA GLU A 102 -28.29 -6.39 14.48
C GLU A 102 -27.91 -5.84 13.09
N LEU A 103 -26.70 -6.14 12.60
CA LEU A 103 -26.23 -5.57 11.33
C LEU A 103 -26.99 -6.14 10.13
N ASP A 104 -27.69 -5.25 9.42
CA ASP A 104 -28.19 -5.53 8.06
C ASP A 104 -27.04 -5.65 7.05
N LEU A 105 -27.35 -6.11 5.83
CA LEU A 105 -26.34 -6.30 4.79
C LEU A 105 -25.57 -5.01 4.48
N ARG A 106 -26.25 -3.86 4.41
CA ARG A 106 -25.63 -2.55 4.14
C ARG A 106 -24.60 -2.19 5.20
N CYS A 107 -24.90 -2.46 6.46
CA CYS A 107 -23.97 -2.25 7.56
C CYS A 107 -22.77 -3.22 7.48
N LYS A 108 -22.99 -4.48 7.12
CA LYS A 108 -21.90 -5.46 6.92
C LYS A 108 -20.97 -5.06 5.78
N GLU A 109 -21.51 -4.60 4.65
CA GLU A 109 -20.74 -4.10 3.51
C GLU A 109 -19.92 -2.86 3.89
N LEU A 110 -20.55 -1.89 4.56
CA LEU A 110 -19.85 -0.71 5.07
C LEU A 110 -18.75 -1.10 6.07
N LYS A 111 -19.00 -2.09 6.94
CA LYS A 111 -18.01 -2.61 7.88
C LYS A 111 -16.80 -3.18 7.15
N ALA A 112 -16.99 -3.98 6.10
CA ALA A 112 -15.90 -4.51 5.28
C ALA A 112 -15.05 -3.40 4.64
N GLN A 113 -15.69 -2.35 4.11
CA GLN A 113 -14.99 -1.17 3.56
C GLN A 113 -14.21 -0.41 4.64
N ILE A 114 -14.78 -0.24 5.83
CA ILE A 114 -14.11 0.40 6.97
C ILE A 114 -12.89 -0.42 7.41
N LEU A 115 -13.02 -1.75 7.49
CA LEU A 115 -11.92 -2.65 7.84
C LEU A 115 -10.78 -2.56 6.82
N TYR A 116 -11.10 -2.55 5.52
CA TYR A 116 -10.12 -2.33 4.46
C TYR A 116 -9.40 -0.97 4.64
N ARG A 117 -10.15 0.10 4.91
CA ARG A 117 -9.58 1.45 5.12
C ARG A 117 -8.71 1.56 6.38
N LEU A 118 -8.98 0.74 7.38
CA LEU A 118 -8.16 0.60 8.60
C LEU A 118 -7.01 -0.41 8.43
N GLU A 119 -6.81 -0.95 7.22
CA GLU A 119 -5.77 -1.92 6.89
C GLU A 119 -5.88 -3.23 7.70
N LYS A 120 -7.10 -3.57 8.14
CA LYS A 120 -7.46 -4.83 8.79
C LYS A 120 -7.89 -5.84 7.73
N TYR A 121 -6.96 -6.21 6.85
CA TYR A 121 -7.25 -6.92 5.62
C TYR A 121 -7.80 -8.33 5.84
N ASP A 122 -7.31 -9.07 6.84
CA ASP A 122 -7.84 -10.42 7.17
C ASP A 122 -9.33 -10.37 7.58
N GLU A 123 -9.69 -9.40 8.44
CA GLU A 123 -11.06 -9.19 8.88
C GLU A 123 -11.96 -8.74 7.71
N ALA A 124 -11.46 -7.85 6.85
CA ALA A 124 -12.17 -7.38 5.66
C ALA A 124 -12.43 -8.53 4.67
N ALA A 125 -11.43 -9.37 4.40
CA ALA A 125 -11.54 -10.50 3.48
C ALA A 125 -12.57 -11.52 3.99
N LYS A 126 -12.51 -11.86 5.29
CA LYS A 126 -13.51 -12.71 5.94
C LYS A 126 -14.92 -12.17 5.74
N MET A 127 -15.11 -10.86 5.95
CA MET A 127 -16.41 -10.23 5.80
C MET A 127 -16.92 -10.24 4.35
N TYR A 128 -16.06 -9.96 3.38
CA TYR A 128 -16.45 -10.06 1.96
C TYR A 128 -16.82 -11.50 1.57
N HIS A 129 -16.08 -12.51 2.02
CA HIS A 129 -16.42 -13.91 1.78
C HIS A 129 -17.78 -14.29 2.38
N GLU A 130 -18.08 -13.84 3.61
CA GLU A 130 -19.37 -14.10 4.26
C GLU A 130 -20.53 -13.40 3.54
N ASN A 131 -20.35 -12.14 3.15
CA ASN A 131 -21.36 -11.40 2.39
C ASN A 131 -21.64 -12.09 1.05
N ILE A 132 -20.61 -12.38 0.25
CA ILE A 132 -20.76 -13.07 -1.05
C ILE A 132 -21.51 -14.41 -0.89
N LYS A 133 -21.20 -15.21 0.14
CA LYS A 133 -21.88 -16.50 0.38
C LYS A 133 -23.34 -16.36 0.79
N SER A 134 -23.74 -15.22 1.36
CA SER A 134 -25.07 -15.02 1.94
C SER A 134 -25.99 -14.14 1.08
N THR A 135 -25.51 -13.69 -0.08
CA THR A 135 -26.24 -12.80 -0.99
C THR A 135 -26.26 -13.37 -2.40
N ASN A 136 -27.37 -13.14 -3.11
CA ASN A 136 -27.46 -13.35 -4.56
C ASN A 136 -28.27 -12.19 -5.14
N ASP A 137 -27.58 -11.15 -5.56
CA ASP A 137 -28.14 -9.91 -6.08
C ASP A 137 -27.20 -9.32 -7.16
N ASP A 138 -27.60 -8.18 -7.74
CA ASP A 138 -26.87 -7.54 -8.84
C ASP A 138 -25.51 -6.95 -8.44
N TYR A 139 -25.16 -6.91 -7.14
CA TYR A 139 -23.91 -6.36 -6.62
C TYR A 139 -22.83 -7.42 -6.37
N GLU A 140 -23.01 -8.63 -6.90
CA GLU A 140 -22.07 -9.74 -6.72
C GLU A 140 -20.66 -9.38 -7.25
N GLU A 141 -20.60 -8.75 -8.42
CA GLU A 141 -19.34 -8.43 -9.10
C GLU A 141 -18.53 -7.36 -8.36
N GLU A 142 -19.19 -6.33 -7.82
CA GLU A 142 -18.59 -5.30 -6.99
C GLU A 142 -18.03 -5.90 -5.70
N ARG A 143 -18.71 -6.90 -5.11
CA ARG A 143 -18.19 -7.60 -3.94
C ARG A 143 -16.96 -8.46 -4.28
N TYR A 144 -16.92 -9.13 -5.43
CA TYR A 144 -15.70 -9.82 -5.89
C TYR A 144 -14.55 -8.86 -6.19
N THR A 145 -14.84 -7.69 -6.77
CA THR A 145 -13.86 -6.65 -7.05
C THR A 145 -13.25 -6.15 -5.75
N ASN A 146 -14.08 -5.85 -4.76
CA ASN A 146 -13.64 -5.41 -3.44
C ASN A 146 -12.84 -6.50 -2.69
N LEU A 147 -13.29 -7.75 -2.74
CA LEU A 147 -12.54 -8.89 -2.17
C LEU A 147 -11.15 -9.02 -2.81
N SER A 148 -11.08 -8.98 -4.14
CA SER A 148 -9.83 -9.10 -4.89
C SER A 148 -8.85 -7.97 -4.55
N ALA A 149 -9.36 -6.74 -4.35
CA ALA A 149 -8.56 -5.61 -3.88
C ALA A 149 -8.02 -5.81 -2.45
N VAL A 150 -8.75 -6.49 -1.56
CA VAL A 150 -8.28 -6.85 -0.22
C VAL A 150 -7.18 -7.91 -0.29
N MET A 151 -7.35 -8.91 -1.15
CA MET A 151 -6.42 -10.03 -1.32
C MET A 151 -5.00 -9.59 -1.72
N VAL A 152 -4.85 -8.44 -2.37
CA VAL A 152 -3.53 -7.83 -2.68
C VAL A 152 -2.65 -7.65 -1.43
N PHE A 153 -3.27 -7.48 -0.26
CA PHE A 153 -2.58 -7.17 0.99
C PHE A 153 -2.48 -8.36 1.95
N LEU A 154 -3.02 -9.52 1.60
CA LEU A 154 -2.94 -10.75 2.41
C LEU A 154 -1.60 -11.47 2.20
N ASN A 155 -1.31 -12.46 3.05
CA ASN A 155 -0.12 -13.28 2.87
C ASN A 155 -0.26 -14.16 1.62
N ARG A 156 0.86 -14.37 0.93
CA ARG A 156 0.93 -15.22 -0.25
C ARG A 156 0.28 -16.58 -0.05
N ASN A 157 0.55 -17.25 1.08
CA ASN A 157 0.02 -18.59 1.36
C ASN A 157 -1.52 -18.62 1.42
N ASP A 158 -2.16 -17.50 1.79
CA ASP A 158 -3.60 -17.40 1.93
C ASP A 158 -4.28 -17.21 0.56
N THR A 159 -3.56 -16.62 -0.41
CA THR A 159 -4.11 -16.22 -1.71
C THR A 159 -3.65 -17.06 -2.89
N GLU A 160 -2.49 -17.72 -2.82
CA GLU A 160 -1.86 -18.41 -3.97
C GLU A 160 -2.80 -19.45 -4.62
N ASN A 161 -3.51 -20.23 -3.81
CA ASN A 161 -4.46 -21.24 -4.31
C ASN A 161 -5.80 -20.66 -4.78
N GLN A 162 -6.07 -19.38 -4.53
CA GLN A 162 -7.34 -18.74 -4.86
C GLN A 162 -7.26 -17.96 -6.18
N ILE A 163 -6.07 -17.51 -6.60
CA ILE A 163 -5.86 -16.63 -7.76
C ILE A 163 -6.48 -17.20 -9.04
N ASP A 164 -6.32 -18.49 -9.29
CA ASP A 164 -6.81 -19.13 -10.52
C ASP A 164 -8.33 -19.16 -10.60
N TYR A 165 -9.01 -19.14 -9.44
CA TYR A 165 -10.47 -19.15 -9.34
C TYR A 165 -11.08 -17.75 -9.30
N LEU A 166 -10.27 -16.69 -9.25
CA LEU A 166 -10.76 -15.32 -9.32
C LEU A 166 -11.26 -15.00 -10.72
N LYS A 167 -12.51 -14.52 -10.78
CA LYS A 167 -13.10 -13.88 -11.96
C LYS A 167 -12.17 -12.75 -12.44
N ASP A 168 -11.99 -12.63 -13.75
CA ASP A 168 -11.20 -11.58 -14.41
C ASP A 168 -11.85 -11.09 -15.72
N ASN A 169 -13.19 -11.15 -15.78
CA ASN A 169 -14.02 -10.77 -16.91
C ASN A 169 -14.12 -9.25 -17.13
N THR A 170 -14.01 -8.45 -16.08
CA THR A 170 -13.94 -6.98 -16.18
C THR A 170 -12.51 -6.48 -16.06
N TYR A 171 -12.25 -5.26 -16.55
CA TYR A 171 -10.90 -4.71 -16.48
C TYR A 171 -10.49 -4.44 -15.02
N GLU A 172 -11.40 -4.13 -14.10
CA GLU A 172 -11.16 -3.94 -12.67
C GLU A 172 -10.79 -5.25 -11.96
N LEU A 173 -11.52 -6.33 -12.23
CA LEU A 173 -11.19 -7.65 -11.72
C LEU A 173 -9.84 -8.14 -12.28
N CYS A 174 -9.61 -7.94 -13.58
CA CYS A 174 -8.33 -8.24 -14.23
C CYS A 174 -7.17 -7.44 -13.61
N TYR A 175 -7.38 -6.15 -13.34
CA TYR A 175 -6.42 -5.27 -12.67
C TYR A 175 -6.08 -5.75 -11.27
N ASN A 176 -7.08 -6.10 -10.45
CA ASN A 176 -6.87 -6.58 -9.10
C ASN A 176 -6.13 -7.93 -9.09
N LYS A 177 -6.46 -8.84 -10.01
CA LYS A 177 -5.72 -10.10 -10.20
C LYS A 177 -4.26 -9.85 -10.56
N ALA A 178 -3.99 -8.89 -11.45
CA ALA A 178 -2.62 -8.47 -11.74
C ALA A 178 -1.90 -7.91 -10.51
N CYS A 179 -2.58 -7.09 -9.69
CA CYS A 179 -2.01 -6.56 -8.45
C CYS A 179 -1.67 -7.66 -7.43
N ILE A 180 -2.49 -8.72 -7.34
CA ILE A 180 -2.17 -9.90 -6.51
C ILE A 180 -0.90 -10.58 -7.03
N LEU A 181 -0.78 -10.82 -8.35
CA LEU A 181 0.43 -11.39 -8.95
C LEU A 181 1.68 -10.53 -8.66
N ILE A 182 1.54 -9.21 -8.66
CA ILE A 182 2.62 -8.27 -8.31
C ILE A 182 3.00 -8.39 -6.83
N ALA A 183 2.03 -8.52 -5.93
CA ALA A 183 2.28 -8.75 -4.51
C ALA A 183 3.02 -10.08 -4.26
N HIS A 184 2.83 -11.07 -5.13
CA HIS A 184 3.53 -12.36 -5.12
C HIS A 184 4.88 -12.33 -5.87
N GLU A 185 5.29 -11.16 -6.37
CA GLU A 185 6.49 -10.96 -7.19
C GLU A 185 6.51 -11.78 -8.50
N ASN A 186 5.35 -12.24 -8.97
CA ASN A 186 5.20 -12.89 -10.27
C ASN A 186 5.04 -11.83 -11.39
N TYR A 187 6.12 -11.09 -11.62
CA TYR A 187 6.13 -9.96 -12.54
C TYR A 187 5.84 -10.34 -13.99
N THR A 188 6.21 -11.54 -14.42
CA THR A 188 5.98 -12.02 -15.80
C THR A 188 4.49 -12.24 -16.09
N GLU A 189 3.77 -12.93 -15.20
CA GLU A 189 2.32 -13.12 -15.38
C GLU A 189 1.55 -11.83 -15.11
N ALA A 190 1.99 -11.01 -14.15
CA ALA A 190 1.43 -9.69 -13.92
C ALA A 190 1.49 -8.80 -15.17
N GLU A 191 2.61 -8.80 -15.91
CA GLU A 191 2.74 -8.06 -17.17
C GLU A 191 1.68 -8.50 -18.19
N LYS A 192 1.51 -9.82 -18.39
CA LYS A 192 0.51 -10.36 -19.32
C LYS A 192 -0.90 -9.91 -18.92
N LYS A 193 -1.22 -10.00 -17.62
CA LYS A 193 -2.52 -9.60 -17.09
C LYS A 193 -2.77 -8.09 -17.18
N LEU A 194 -1.78 -7.25 -16.94
CA LEU A 194 -1.93 -5.79 -17.12
C LEU A 194 -2.13 -5.41 -18.59
N LYS A 195 -1.48 -6.08 -19.53
CA LYS A 195 -1.73 -5.88 -20.97
C LYS A 195 -3.13 -6.33 -21.38
N GLN A 196 -3.63 -7.42 -20.80
CA GLN A 196 -5.01 -7.85 -20.98
C GLN A 196 -5.99 -6.80 -20.42
N CYS A 197 -5.74 -6.30 -19.21
CA CYS A 197 -6.53 -5.26 -18.55
C CYS A 197 -6.57 -3.95 -19.37
N GLU A 198 -5.42 -3.50 -19.88
CA GLU A 198 -5.33 -2.31 -20.75
C GLU A 198 -6.19 -2.47 -22.01
N LYS A 199 -6.15 -3.66 -22.63
CA LYS A 199 -6.98 -3.97 -23.79
C LYS A 199 -8.48 -3.93 -23.45
N LEU A 200 -8.91 -4.60 -22.39
CA LEU A 200 -10.30 -4.65 -21.96
C LEU A 200 -10.84 -3.25 -21.61
N CYS A 201 -10.07 -2.46 -20.87
CA CYS A 201 -10.45 -1.10 -20.48
C CYS A 201 -10.59 -0.19 -21.71
N ARG A 202 -9.65 -0.28 -22.66
CA ARG A 202 -9.73 0.48 -23.91
C ARG A 202 -10.95 0.09 -24.74
N GLU A 203 -11.19 -1.20 -24.95
CA GLU A 203 -12.34 -1.69 -25.72
C GLU A 203 -13.67 -1.20 -25.09
N ALA A 204 -13.81 -1.28 -23.77
CA ALA A 204 -15.00 -0.77 -23.07
C ALA A 204 -15.21 0.74 -23.25
N LEU A 205 -14.15 1.55 -23.13
CA LEU A 205 -14.25 3.01 -23.28
C LEU A 205 -14.49 3.44 -24.72
N GLU A 206 -13.94 2.71 -25.70
CA GLU A 206 -14.21 2.93 -27.12
C GLU A 206 -15.67 2.57 -27.48
N GLU A 207 -16.24 1.52 -26.89
CA GLU A 207 -17.66 1.18 -27.02
C GLU A 207 -18.58 2.28 -26.46
N ASP A 208 -18.15 2.95 -25.38
CA ASP A 208 -18.84 4.11 -24.79
C ASP A 208 -18.57 5.45 -25.51
N GLU A 209 -17.91 5.42 -26.67
CA GLU A 209 -17.55 6.58 -27.49
C GLU A 209 -16.70 7.64 -26.74
N ALA A 210 -15.90 7.21 -25.75
CA ALA A 210 -15.02 8.09 -24.99
C ALA A 210 -13.94 8.71 -25.90
N ALA A 211 -13.54 9.95 -25.59
CA ALA A 211 -12.48 10.62 -26.34
C ALA A 211 -11.10 10.02 -26.02
N GLU A 212 -10.15 10.05 -26.95
CA GLU A 212 -8.81 9.47 -26.72
C GLU A 212 -8.10 10.06 -25.48
N GLU A 213 -8.30 11.36 -25.20
CA GLU A 213 -7.74 11.98 -23.99
C GLU A 213 -8.34 11.39 -22.70
N GLU A 214 -9.62 11.04 -22.70
CA GLU A 214 -10.31 10.39 -21.58
C GLU A 214 -9.84 8.94 -21.43
N ILE A 215 -9.72 8.21 -22.54
CA ILE A 215 -9.16 6.86 -22.57
C ILE A 215 -7.75 6.85 -21.98
N ASP A 216 -6.89 7.81 -22.36
CA ASP A 216 -5.54 7.89 -21.82
C ASP A 216 -5.49 8.19 -20.32
N ILE A 217 -6.44 8.97 -19.80
CA ILE A 217 -6.57 9.26 -18.36
C ILE A 217 -7.03 8.02 -17.60
N GLU A 218 -8.04 7.29 -18.09
CA GLU A 218 -8.53 6.08 -17.43
C GLU A 218 -7.48 4.95 -17.47
N LEU A 219 -6.78 4.78 -18.60
CA LEU A 219 -5.67 3.81 -18.71
C LEU A 219 -4.45 4.17 -17.86
N ALA A 220 -4.35 5.39 -17.33
CA ALA A 220 -3.17 5.87 -16.61
C ALA A 220 -2.84 4.98 -15.40
N LEU A 221 -3.86 4.51 -14.65
CA LEU A 221 -3.67 3.63 -13.50
C LEU A 221 -3.03 2.29 -13.90
N ILE A 222 -3.53 1.68 -14.98
CA ILE A 222 -3.03 0.41 -15.51
C ILE A 222 -1.60 0.58 -16.04
N LYS A 223 -1.36 1.65 -16.81
CA LYS A 223 -0.04 1.99 -17.38
C LYS A 223 1.01 2.22 -16.28
N VAL A 224 0.68 2.93 -15.20
CA VAL A 224 1.59 3.14 -14.06
C VAL A 224 1.92 1.82 -13.37
N GLN A 225 0.94 0.93 -13.20
CA GLN A 225 1.19 -0.38 -12.62
C GLN A 225 2.07 -1.26 -13.53
N LEU A 226 1.88 -1.18 -14.86
CA LEU A 226 2.73 -1.87 -15.85
C LEU A 226 4.16 -1.34 -15.83
N ALA A 227 4.32 -0.03 -15.74
CA ALA A 227 5.63 0.60 -15.58
C ALA A 227 6.35 0.13 -14.30
N TYR A 228 5.62 -0.10 -13.21
CA TYR A 228 6.19 -0.69 -11.99
C TYR A 228 6.69 -2.11 -12.24
N VAL A 229 5.93 -2.93 -12.96
CA VAL A 229 6.36 -4.28 -13.35
C VAL A 229 7.62 -4.23 -14.22
N TYR A 230 7.67 -3.36 -15.23
CA TYR A 230 8.86 -3.16 -16.06
C TYR A 230 10.07 -2.73 -15.23
N GLN A 231 9.89 -1.81 -14.28
CA GLN A 231 10.96 -1.39 -13.39
C GLN A 231 11.49 -2.57 -12.56
N LYS A 232 10.61 -3.43 -12.04
CA LYS A 232 10.98 -4.63 -11.26
C LYS A 232 11.67 -5.70 -12.10
N GLN A 233 11.36 -5.79 -13.39
CA GLN A 233 12.07 -6.65 -14.36
C GLN A 233 13.38 -6.05 -14.87
N GLY A 234 13.77 -4.85 -14.44
CA GLY A 234 14.99 -4.17 -14.90
C GLY A 234 14.85 -3.40 -16.23
N ARG A 235 13.63 -3.30 -16.78
CA ARG A 235 13.28 -2.51 -17.99
C ARG A 235 13.10 -1.03 -17.64
N ILE A 236 14.16 -0.42 -17.09
CA ILE A 236 14.13 0.91 -16.48
C ILE A 236 13.71 2.01 -17.46
N ARG A 237 14.18 1.95 -18.72
CA ARG A 237 13.88 2.98 -19.73
C ARG A 237 12.39 3.01 -20.08
N GLU A 238 11.79 1.84 -20.28
CA GLU A 238 10.37 1.71 -20.63
C GLU A 238 9.48 2.16 -19.46
N ALA A 239 9.80 1.73 -18.24
CA ALA A 239 9.12 2.19 -17.04
C ALA A 239 9.15 3.72 -16.90
N HIS A 240 10.33 4.32 -17.07
CA HIS A 240 10.51 5.77 -16.96
C HIS A 240 9.70 6.54 -18.01
N GLN A 241 9.71 6.08 -19.27
CA GLN A 241 8.90 6.68 -20.34
C GLN A 241 7.41 6.69 -20.01
N ILE A 242 6.87 5.58 -19.50
CA ILE A 242 5.46 5.49 -19.13
C ILE A 242 5.14 6.45 -17.97
N TYR A 243 5.89 6.40 -16.86
CA TYR A 243 5.62 7.31 -15.74
C TYR A 243 5.68 8.78 -16.14
N THR A 244 6.65 9.17 -16.96
CA THR A 244 6.78 10.56 -17.41
C THR A 244 5.72 10.96 -18.42
N ALA A 245 5.20 10.03 -19.24
CA ALA A 245 4.06 10.29 -20.11
C ALA A 245 2.78 10.47 -19.28
N THR A 246 2.54 9.59 -18.32
CA THR A 246 1.39 9.67 -17.41
C THR A 246 1.36 11.00 -16.65
N LEU A 247 2.50 11.45 -16.12
CA LEU A 247 2.58 12.73 -15.38
C LEU A 247 2.36 13.99 -16.25
N LYS A 248 2.25 13.86 -17.59
CA LYS A 248 1.87 14.96 -18.48
C LYS A 248 0.35 15.04 -18.72
N LEU A 249 -0.39 13.98 -18.36
CA LEU A 249 -1.84 13.95 -18.45
C LEU A 249 -2.47 14.83 -17.36
N LYS A 250 -3.70 15.28 -17.59
CA LYS A 250 -4.48 16.07 -16.63
C LYS A 250 -5.18 15.16 -15.61
N ILE A 251 -4.39 14.39 -14.85
CA ILE A 251 -4.90 13.46 -13.84
C ILE A 251 -5.34 14.24 -12.60
N GLU A 252 -6.54 13.95 -12.10
CA GLU A 252 -7.04 14.53 -10.84
C GLU A 252 -6.67 13.67 -9.62
N ASP A 253 -6.46 12.37 -9.81
CA ASP A 253 -6.07 11.47 -8.73
C ASP A 253 -4.64 11.74 -8.23
N MET A 254 -4.58 12.45 -7.12
CA MET A 254 -3.37 12.73 -6.36
C MET A 254 -2.63 11.45 -5.90
N ALA A 255 -3.31 10.33 -5.66
CA ALA A 255 -2.66 9.07 -5.30
C ALA A 255 -1.86 8.50 -6.47
N LEU A 256 -2.46 8.47 -7.67
CA LEU A 256 -1.78 8.06 -8.90
C LEU A 256 -0.58 8.96 -9.23
N ILE A 257 -0.76 10.28 -9.12
CA ILE A 257 0.34 11.25 -9.33
C ILE A 257 1.47 11.00 -8.33
N ALA A 258 1.15 10.78 -7.05
CA ALA A 258 2.13 10.50 -6.01
C ALA A 258 2.92 9.22 -6.30
N ALA A 259 2.24 8.14 -6.69
CA ALA A 259 2.86 6.87 -7.03
C ALA A 259 3.82 7.00 -8.23
N ALA A 260 3.36 7.59 -9.34
CA ALA A 260 4.20 7.81 -10.52
C ALA A 260 5.38 8.74 -10.22
N SER A 261 5.15 9.83 -9.47
CA SER A 261 6.19 10.78 -9.06
C SER A 261 7.26 10.10 -8.20
N ASN A 262 6.86 9.31 -7.21
CA ASN A 262 7.76 8.55 -6.36
C ASN A 262 8.62 7.58 -7.18
N ASN A 263 8.00 6.85 -8.12
CA ASN A 263 8.72 5.87 -8.93
C ASN A 263 9.76 6.52 -9.86
N VAL A 264 9.44 7.71 -10.43
CA VAL A 264 10.44 8.50 -11.18
C VAL A 264 11.61 8.92 -10.29
N VAL A 265 11.36 9.36 -9.05
CA VAL A 265 12.43 9.69 -8.10
C VAL A 265 13.33 8.48 -7.83
N CYS A 266 12.75 7.30 -7.64
CA CYS A 266 13.49 6.05 -7.44
C CYS A 266 14.37 5.69 -8.65
N ILE A 267 13.90 5.92 -9.87
CA ILE A 267 14.68 5.68 -11.10
C ILE A 267 15.83 6.68 -11.23
N ASN A 268 15.56 7.96 -10.95
CA ASN A 268 16.53 9.04 -11.09
C ASN A 268 17.73 8.90 -10.14
N LYS A 269 17.53 8.37 -8.92
CA LYS A 269 18.58 8.22 -7.90
C LYS A 269 19.34 9.54 -7.65
N ASP A 270 20.62 9.59 -8.00
CA ASP A 270 21.52 10.74 -7.87
C ASP A 270 21.47 11.71 -9.07
N GLN A 271 20.66 11.40 -10.09
CA GLN A 271 20.47 12.22 -11.29
C GLN A 271 19.19 13.06 -11.20
N ASN A 272 19.08 14.10 -12.03
CA ASN A 272 17.87 14.94 -12.18
C ASN A 272 17.29 15.46 -10.85
N LEU A 273 18.16 15.74 -9.87
CA LEU A 273 17.79 15.99 -8.48
C LEU A 273 16.79 17.14 -8.28
N PHE A 274 16.86 18.18 -9.12
CA PHE A 274 15.91 19.30 -9.07
C PHE A 274 14.48 18.85 -9.42
N ASP A 275 14.34 18.07 -10.49
CA ASP A 275 13.06 17.51 -10.90
C ASP A 275 12.55 16.48 -9.88
N SER A 276 13.44 15.63 -9.35
CA SER A 276 13.11 14.69 -8.27
C SER A 276 12.59 15.40 -7.02
N LYS A 277 13.17 16.55 -6.63
CA LYS A 277 12.64 17.38 -5.53
C LYS A 277 11.22 17.90 -5.81
N LYS A 278 10.94 18.34 -7.04
CA LYS A 278 9.60 18.80 -7.43
C LYS A 278 8.59 17.66 -7.34
N LYS A 279 8.93 16.49 -7.88
CA LYS A 279 8.08 15.30 -7.86
C LYS A 279 7.84 14.76 -6.45
N MET A 280 8.86 14.77 -5.59
CA MET A 280 8.73 14.31 -4.21
C MET A 280 7.74 15.18 -3.40
N LYS A 281 7.59 16.47 -3.70
CA LYS A 281 6.56 17.32 -3.06
C LYS A 281 5.14 16.81 -3.32
N ALA A 282 4.86 16.32 -4.53
CA ALA A 282 3.56 15.73 -4.85
C ALA A 282 3.35 14.41 -4.09
N ALA A 283 4.39 13.57 -4.01
CA ALA A 283 4.33 12.31 -3.28
C ALA A 283 4.21 12.46 -1.75
N MET A 284 4.69 13.58 -1.19
CA MET A 284 4.63 13.89 0.24
C MET A 284 3.43 14.76 0.64
N ASN A 285 2.41 14.89 -0.22
CA ASN A 285 1.21 15.67 0.12
C ASN A 285 0.48 15.07 1.33
N GLU A 286 0.18 15.90 2.34
CA GLU A 286 -0.44 15.47 3.61
C GLU A 286 -1.81 14.79 3.42
N ALA A 287 -2.58 15.21 2.43
CA ALA A 287 -3.90 14.63 2.15
C ALA A 287 -3.82 13.18 1.64
N LEU A 288 -2.64 12.69 1.23
CA LEU A 288 -2.43 11.29 0.83
C LEU A 288 -2.62 10.30 1.98
N VAL A 289 -2.60 10.75 3.24
CA VAL A 289 -2.94 9.90 4.39
C VAL A 289 -4.33 9.25 4.26
N TYR A 290 -5.24 9.89 3.51
CA TYR A 290 -6.61 9.41 3.30
C TYR A 290 -6.78 8.59 2.01
N LYS A 291 -5.74 8.49 1.16
CA LYS A 291 -5.81 7.95 -0.20
C LYS A 291 -4.83 6.79 -0.45
N LEU A 292 -3.65 6.81 0.16
CA LEU A 292 -2.65 5.75 0.03
C LEU A 292 -2.65 4.87 1.29
N PRO A 293 -2.47 3.54 1.21
CA PRO A 293 -2.19 2.69 2.37
C PRO A 293 -0.88 3.06 3.08
N SER A 294 -0.77 2.72 4.36
CA SER A 294 0.39 2.97 5.22
C SER A 294 1.66 2.39 4.61
N ARG A 295 1.57 1.19 4.03
CA ARG A 295 2.69 0.52 3.35
C ARG A 295 3.28 1.38 2.23
N GLN A 296 2.45 2.06 1.43
CA GLN A 296 2.93 2.93 0.35
C GLN A 296 3.53 4.22 0.91
N ARG A 297 2.86 4.87 1.86
CA ARG A 297 3.35 6.10 2.51
C ARG A 297 4.69 5.89 3.22
N LYS A 298 4.86 4.73 3.85
CA LYS A 298 6.11 4.27 4.48
C LYS A 298 7.29 4.30 3.49
N TYR A 299 7.14 3.70 2.31
CA TYR A 299 8.20 3.69 1.31
C TYR A 299 8.41 5.06 0.64
N ILE A 300 7.36 5.87 0.48
CA ILE A 300 7.50 7.26 0.02
C ILE A 300 8.36 8.07 1.01
N ALA A 301 8.11 7.94 2.32
CA ALA A 301 8.90 8.60 3.34
C ALA A 301 10.37 8.17 3.29
N LEU A 302 10.64 6.86 3.14
CA LEU A 302 12.00 6.34 2.98
C LEU A 302 12.68 6.91 1.72
N ASN A 303 11.98 6.93 0.58
CA ASN A 303 12.51 7.49 -0.66
C ASN A 303 12.79 9.00 -0.54
N ASN A 304 11.98 9.73 0.21
CA ASN A 304 12.24 11.12 0.54
C ASN A 304 13.52 11.29 1.39
N ALA A 305 13.76 10.42 2.37
CA ALA A 305 15.01 10.43 3.13
C ALA A 305 16.23 10.17 2.22
N ILE A 306 16.15 9.15 1.36
CA ILE A 306 17.19 8.80 0.39
C ILE A 306 17.43 9.96 -0.60
N LEU A 307 16.38 10.64 -1.08
CA LEU A 307 16.53 11.82 -1.93
C LEU A 307 17.30 12.94 -1.19
N ASN A 308 16.97 13.19 0.08
CA ASN A 308 17.68 14.20 0.89
C ASN A 308 19.15 13.84 1.10
N TYR A 309 19.48 12.55 1.21
CA TYR A 309 20.86 12.09 1.13
C TYR A 309 21.52 12.46 -0.20
N TYR A 310 20.91 12.14 -1.36
CA TYR A 310 21.51 12.43 -2.67
C TYR A 310 21.73 13.92 -2.94
N VAL A 311 20.82 14.78 -2.49
CA VAL A 311 20.91 16.24 -2.66
C VAL A 311 21.80 16.93 -1.61
N ASN A 312 22.55 16.15 -0.83
CA ASN A 312 23.47 16.62 0.22
C ASN A 312 22.80 17.43 1.34
N GLN A 313 21.53 17.14 1.65
CA GLN A 313 20.81 17.72 2.78
C GLN A 313 20.79 16.73 3.95
N THR A 314 21.97 16.44 4.51
CA THR A 314 22.19 15.38 5.52
C THR A 314 21.44 15.62 6.83
N GLU A 315 21.32 16.86 7.30
CA GLU A 315 20.53 17.21 8.50
C GLU A 315 19.04 16.92 8.31
N ILE A 316 18.50 17.25 7.13
CA ILE A 316 17.10 16.97 6.78
C ILE A 316 16.90 15.46 6.65
N CYS A 317 17.84 14.75 6.00
CA CYS A 317 17.85 13.30 5.92
C CYS A 317 17.77 12.65 7.31
N GLU A 318 18.63 13.06 8.25
CA GLU A 318 18.63 12.54 9.62
C GLU A 318 17.32 12.82 10.36
N LYS A 319 16.74 14.02 10.19
CA LYS A 319 15.43 14.35 10.78
C LYS A 319 14.33 13.43 10.25
N ILE A 320 14.31 13.18 8.93
CA ILE A 320 13.33 12.27 8.33
C ILE A 320 13.56 10.84 8.82
N CYS A 321 14.82 10.39 8.91
CA CYS A 321 15.17 9.07 9.44
C CYS A 321 14.61 8.84 10.85
N LYS A 322 14.78 9.81 11.76
CA LYS A 322 14.22 9.73 13.12
C LYS A 322 12.69 9.61 13.11
N ASN A 323 12.00 10.43 12.31
CA ASN A 323 10.55 10.33 12.18
C ASN A 323 10.10 8.95 11.64
N ILE A 324 10.84 8.37 10.69
CA ILE A 324 10.55 7.03 10.16
C ILE A 324 10.79 5.97 11.23
N GLU A 325 11.86 6.08 12.02
CA GLU A 325 12.18 5.17 13.12
C GLU A 325 11.02 5.10 14.14
N ASP A 326 10.45 6.25 14.49
CA ASP A 326 9.31 6.34 15.42
C ASP A 326 7.99 5.80 14.82
N THR A 327 7.77 6.01 13.52
CA THR A 327 6.48 5.72 12.86
C THR A 327 6.42 4.33 12.21
N TYR A 328 7.55 3.85 11.70
CA TYR A 328 7.68 2.61 10.92
C TYR A 328 8.90 1.79 11.37
N PRO A 329 8.84 1.16 12.57
CA PRO A 329 9.98 0.43 13.14
C PRO A 329 10.48 -0.74 12.26
N ASP A 330 9.64 -1.24 11.35
CA ASP A 330 10.01 -2.31 10.42
C ASP A 330 11.00 -1.87 9.33
N LEU A 331 11.21 -0.56 9.14
CA LEU A 331 12.25 0.00 8.26
C LEU A 331 13.59 0.26 8.97
N MET A 332 13.75 -0.18 10.22
CA MET A 332 14.93 0.11 11.05
C MET A 332 16.25 -0.12 10.30
N ILE A 333 16.39 -1.26 9.62
CA ILE A 333 17.63 -1.62 8.92
C ILE A 333 17.94 -0.65 7.76
N GLN A 334 16.94 -0.29 6.96
CA GLN A 334 17.08 0.65 5.86
C GLN A 334 17.47 2.05 6.39
N ILE A 335 16.90 2.45 7.53
CA ILE A 335 17.22 3.72 8.20
C ILE A 335 18.65 3.71 8.73
N LEU A 336 19.08 2.66 9.42
CA LEU A 336 20.44 2.54 9.95
C LEU A 336 21.49 2.63 8.84
N ILE A 337 21.25 1.98 7.70
CA ILE A 337 22.15 2.05 6.55
C ILE A 337 22.20 3.48 6.00
N LEU A 338 21.05 4.14 5.85
CA LEU A 338 21.01 5.52 5.36
C LEU A 338 21.72 6.49 6.33
N ARG A 339 21.60 6.29 7.63
CA ARG A 339 22.32 7.06 8.66
C ARG A 339 23.83 6.79 8.63
N ALA A 340 24.25 5.54 8.45
CA ALA A 340 25.65 5.20 8.24
C ALA A 340 26.22 5.87 6.97
N LEU A 341 25.45 5.89 5.87
CA LEU A 341 25.82 6.62 4.65
C LEU A 341 25.93 8.14 4.87
N ASN A 342 25.03 8.73 5.67
CA ASN A 342 25.14 10.15 6.07
C ASN A 342 26.44 10.41 6.84
N LEU A 343 26.81 9.54 7.79
CA LEU A 343 28.05 9.65 8.56
C LEU A 343 29.28 9.55 7.66
N ILE A 344 29.27 8.63 6.68
CA ILE A 344 30.36 8.50 5.69
C ILE A 344 30.50 9.77 4.86
N LYS A 345 29.39 10.40 4.43
CA LYS A 345 29.43 11.71 3.73
C LYS A 345 30.05 12.82 4.58
N ALA A 346 29.92 12.73 5.91
CA ALA A 346 30.51 13.65 6.87
C ALA A 346 31.94 13.25 7.30
N ASP A 347 32.59 12.31 6.59
CA ASP A 347 33.92 11.77 6.90
C ASP A 347 34.02 11.05 8.26
N LYS A 348 32.88 10.60 8.80
CA LYS A 348 32.77 9.90 10.09
C LYS A 348 32.65 8.39 9.90
N VAL A 349 33.58 7.81 9.14
CA VAL A 349 33.53 6.38 8.74
C VAL A 349 33.52 5.44 9.95
N LYS A 350 34.31 5.74 10.99
CA LYS A 350 34.38 4.91 12.21
C LYS A 350 33.05 4.88 12.96
N GLU A 351 32.42 6.04 13.14
CA GLU A 351 31.09 6.16 13.76
C GLU A 351 30.04 5.40 12.93
N ALA A 352 30.13 5.44 11.60
CA ALA A 352 29.22 4.69 10.71
C ALA A 352 29.33 3.18 10.89
N ILE A 353 30.56 2.64 10.96
CA ILE A 353 30.80 1.21 11.17
C ILE A 353 30.34 0.79 12.58
N GLU A 354 30.62 1.60 13.59
CA GLU A 354 30.21 1.34 14.97
C GLU A 354 28.68 1.33 15.12
N LEU A 355 27.97 2.25 14.45
CA LEU A 355 26.51 2.26 14.40
C LEU A 355 25.93 0.95 13.87
N LEU A 356 26.50 0.42 12.77
CA LEU A 356 26.04 -0.83 12.17
C LEU A 356 26.36 -2.05 13.06
N LYS A 357 27.56 -2.10 13.67
CA LYS A 357 27.96 -3.17 14.59
C LYS A 357 27.09 -3.21 15.86
N ASN A 358 26.79 -2.05 16.43
CA ASN A 358 26.03 -1.96 17.68
C ASN A 358 24.54 -2.33 17.50
N THR A 359 24.06 -2.43 16.26
CA THR A 359 22.66 -2.78 15.96
C THR A 359 22.50 -4.18 15.37
N GLU A 360 23.59 -4.95 15.38
CA GLU A 360 23.62 -6.32 14.90
C GLU A 360 22.71 -7.24 15.72
N ARG A 361 21.95 -8.05 14.99
CA ARG A 361 21.12 -9.15 15.49
C ARG A 361 21.31 -10.35 14.56
N GLU A 362 20.97 -11.54 15.06
CA GLU A 362 21.20 -12.78 14.30
C GLU A 362 20.50 -12.79 12.93
N ASP A 363 19.29 -12.24 12.85
CA ASP A 363 18.46 -12.15 11.64
C ASP A 363 18.98 -11.15 10.58
N ASN A 364 19.77 -10.14 10.99
CA ASN A 364 20.28 -9.09 10.11
C ASN A 364 21.80 -9.10 9.92
N ARG A 365 22.51 -9.95 10.67
CA ARG A 365 23.97 -10.00 10.76
C ARG A 365 24.67 -10.04 9.41
N LEU A 366 24.25 -10.95 8.54
CA LEU A 366 24.83 -11.11 7.20
C LEU A 366 24.75 -9.80 6.41
N TYR A 367 23.58 -9.17 6.41
CA TYR A 367 23.34 -7.97 5.62
C TYR A 367 24.14 -6.78 6.14
N LEU A 368 24.15 -6.56 7.46
CA LEU A 368 24.92 -5.46 8.07
C LEU A 368 26.43 -5.63 7.86
N HIS A 369 26.96 -6.84 7.98
CA HIS A 369 28.36 -7.10 7.70
C HIS A 369 28.73 -6.91 6.23
N LEU A 370 27.84 -7.25 5.29
CA LEU A 370 28.04 -6.94 3.88
C LEU A 370 28.09 -5.43 3.65
N CYS A 371 27.24 -4.64 4.32
CA CYS A 371 27.34 -3.19 4.30
C CYS A 371 28.68 -2.69 4.88
N ILE A 372 29.13 -3.22 6.02
CA ILE A 372 30.42 -2.84 6.63
C ILE A 372 31.60 -3.20 5.70
N ALA A 373 31.59 -4.40 5.12
CA ALA A 373 32.60 -4.82 4.15
C ALA A 373 32.63 -3.88 2.94
N GLN A 374 31.46 -3.51 2.41
CA GLN A 374 31.34 -2.53 1.33
C GLN A 374 31.89 -1.15 1.72
N ILE A 375 31.65 -0.70 2.96
CA ILE A 375 32.22 0.56 3.47
C ILE A 375 33.75 0.50 3.47
N HIS A 376 34.35 -0.58 3.99
CA HIS A 376 35.80 -0.77 3.94
C HIS A 376 36.34 -0.76 2.50
N LEU A 377 35.64 -1.42 1.56
CA LEU A 377 36.03 -1.41 0.15
C LEU A 377 35.98 -0.01 -0.46
N MET A 378 34.96 0.80 -0.14
CA MET A 378 34.86 2.20 -0.58
C MET A 378 36.01 3.07 -0.05
N GLN A 379 36.55 2.75 1.12
CA GLN A 379 37.73 3.40 1.70
C GLN A 379 39.06 2.85 1.16
N GLY A 380 39.03 1.82 0.31
CA GLY A 380 40.23 1.12 -0.17
C GLY A 380 40.84 0.14 0.83
N GLU A 381 40.19 -0.10 1.97
CA GLU A 381 40.64 -0.98 3.06
C GLU A 381 40.30 -2.45 2.77
N ARG A 382 40.80 -2.97 1.64
CA ARG A 382 40.49 -4.33 1.16
C ARG A 382 40.77 -5.43 2.19
N LYS A 383 41.84 -5.30 2.98
CA LYS A 383 42.17 -6.27 4.04
C LYS A 383 41.14 -6.31 5.16
N GLU A 384 40.61 -5.15 5.56
CA GLU A 384 39.56 -5.10 6.58
C GLU A 384 38.25 -5.65 6.03
N ALA A 385 37.92 -5.36 4.77
CA ALA A 385 36.77 -5.98 4.11
C ALA A 385 36.86 -7.51 4.11
N CYS A 386 38.03 -8.09 3.82
CA CYS A 386 38.22 -9.54 3.92
C CYS A 386 37.97 -10.05 5.35
N LYS A 387 38.53 -9.40 6.38
CA LYS A 387 38.32 -9.80 7.78
C LYS A 387 36.84 -9.80 8.17
N VAL A 388 36.06 -8.81 7.71
CA VAL A 388 34.61 -8.75 7.97
C VAL A 388 33.90 -9.94 7.32
N LEU A 389 34.22 -10.27 6.07
CA LEU A 389 33.63 -11.39 5.33
C LEU A 389 34.05 -12.77 5.88
N GLU A 390 35.27 -12.89 6.42
CA GLU A 390 35.75 -14.09 7.11
C GLU A 390 35.03 -14.32 8.45
N ASN A 391 34.44 -13.28 9.06
CA ASN A 391 33.80 -13.34 10.37
C ASN A 391 32.25 -13.38 10.31
N LEU A 392 31.69 -14.08 9.32
CA LEU A 392 30.24 -14.23 9.14
C LEU A 392 29.70 -15.56 9.70
N GLY A 393 30.54 -16.33 10.41
CA GLY A 393 30.18 -17.69 10.84
C GLY A 393 29.93 -18.60 9.64
N GLU A 394 28.86 -19.38 9.69
CA GLU A 394 28.50 -20.30 8.57
C GLU A 394 28.26 -19.58 7.25
N HIS A 395 27.83 -18.30 7.29
CA HIS A 395 27.60 -17.54 6.07
C HIS A 395 28.88 -17.24 5.29
N THR A 396 30.07 -17.32 5.90
CA THR A 396 31.35 -17.17 5.22
C THR A 396 31.52 -18.18 4.09
N TYR A 397 30.91 -19.36 4.20
CA TYR A 397 31.01 -20.44 3.21
C TYR A 397 29.96 -20.37 2.10
N LYS A 398 29.13 -19.32 2.07
CA LYS A 398 28.18 -19.10 0.97
C LYS A 398 28.96 -18.81 -0.33
N PRO A 399 28.58 -19.39 -1.49
CA PRO A 399 29.31 -19.22 -2.74
C PRO A 399 29.61 -17.77 -3.13
N GLY A 400 28.67 -16.84 -2.89
CA GLY A 400 28.88 -15.43 -3.16
C GLY A 400 29.95 -14.77 -2.26
N ILE A 401 30.05 -15.18 -0.99
CA ILE A 401 31.06 -14.67 -0.06
C ILE A 401 32.43 -15.25 -0.39
N VAL A 402 32.49 -16.56 -0.67
CA VAL A 402 33.70 -17.26 -1.11
C VAL A 402 34.25 -16.61 -2.38
N GLY A 403 33.40 -16.38 -3.39
CA GLY A 403 33.79 -15.69 -4.62
C GLY A 403 34.31 -14.28 -4.37
N ALA A 404 33.67 -13.52 -3.48
CA ALA A 404 34.13 -12.18 -3.10
C ALA A 404 35.50 -12.22 -2.38
N LEU A 405 35.66 -13.08 -1.37
CA LEU A 405 36.92 -13.24 -0.63
C LEU A 405 38.07 -13.65 -1.55
N THR A 406 37.88 -14.65 -2.41
CA THR A 406 38.88 -15.08 -3.39
C THR A 406 39.28 -13.91 -4.30
N THR A 407 38.30 -13.19 -4.86
CA THR A 407 38.56 -12.04 -5.73
C THR A 407 39.34 -10.95 -5.00
N LEU A 408 39.00 -10.66 -3.74
CA LEU A 408 39.68 -9.64 -2.94
C LEU A 408 41.12 -10.04 -2.59
N TYR A 409 41.37 -11.30 -2.21
CA TYR A 409 42.73 -11.77 -1.90
C TYR A 409 43.62 -11.83 -3.14
N LEU A 410 43.11 -12.30 -4.28
CA LEU A 410 43.85 -12.23 -5.55
C LEU A 410 44.16 -10.77 -5.93
N GLY A 411 43.19 -9.86 -5.75
CA GLY A 411 43.38 -8.42 -5.95
C GLY A 411 44.35 -7.76 -4.95
N LEU A 412 44.74 -8.46 -3.88
CA LEU A 412 45.80 -8.09 -2.94
C LEU A 412 47.14 -8.76 -3.26
N GLY A 413 47.20 -9.65 -4.27
CA GLY A 413 48.36 -10.49 -4.58
C GLY A 413 48.58 -11.64 -3.61
N ASP A 414 47.59 -11.97 -2.78
CA ASP A 414 47.68 -13.03 -1.77
C ASP A 414 47.02 -14.32 -2.28
N GLU A 415 47.70 -14.97 -3.22
CA GLU A 415 47.23 -16.23 -3.82
C GLU A 415 47.11 -17.36 -2.78
N GLN A 416 47.94 -17.32 -1.74
CA GLN A 416 47.89 -18.32 -0.67
C GLN A 416 46.61 -18.21 0.15
N MET A 417 46.20 -16.99 0.52
CA MET A 417 44.93 -16.80 1.22
C MET A 417 43.73 -17.10 0.32
N ALA A 418 43.80 -16.75 -0.97
CA ALA A 418 42.76 -17.11 -1.94
C ALA A 418 42.58 -18.65 -2.02
N LEU A 419 43.67 -19.41 -2.06
CA LEU A 419 43.61 -20.88 -2.02
C LEU A 419 43.04 -21.40 -0.70
N LYS A 420 43.47 -20.85 0.43
CA LYS A 420 42.97 -21.24 1.77
C LYS A 420 41.48 -21.03 1.93
N VAL A 421 40.90 -20.00 1.30
CA VAL A 421 39.45 -19.77 1.29
C VAL A 421 38.73 -20.98 0.67
N PHE A 422 39.21 -21.51 -0.46
CA PHE A 422 38.65 -22.71 -1.07
C PHE A 422 38.85 -23.96 -0.22
N GLU A 423 40.05 -24.16 0.34
CA GLU A 423 40.36 -25.33 1.19
C GLU A 423 39.43 -25.38 2.41
N ARG A 424 39.29 -24.26 3.13
CA ARG A 424 38.39 -24.14 4.29
C ARG A 424 36.93 -24.37 3.90
N THR A 425 36.52 -23.88 2.73
CA THR A 425 35.16 -24.06 2.21
C THR A 425 34.90 -25.53 1.91
N VAL A 426 35.80 -26.20 1.20
CA VAL A 426 35.69 -27.65 0.91
C VAL A 426 35.62 -28.46 2.20
N GLU A 427 36.46 -28.13 3.19
CA GLU A 427 36.46 -28.81 4.48
C GLU A 427 35.13 -28.60 5.23
N TYR A 428 34.58 -27.38 5.22
CA TYR A 428 33.26 -27.10 5.78
C TYR A 428 32.17 -27.94 5.11
N TYR A 429 32.10 -27.97 3.77
CA TYR A 429 31.08 -28.75 3.06
C TYR A 429 31.24 -30.26 3.26
N LYS A 430 32.47 -30.79 3.36
CA LYS A 430 32.72 -32.21 3.68
C LYS A 430 32.22 -32.58 5.07
N ARG A 431 32.41 -31.70 6.06
CA ARG A 431 31.97 -31.95 7.45
C ARG A 431 30.45 -31.83 7.61
N ASN A 432 29.82 -30.97 6.81
CA ASN A 432 28.39 -30.67 6.89
C ASN A 432 27.55 -31.32 5.76
N GLU A 433 28.14 -32.25 5.00
CA GLU A 433 27.53 -32.88 3.81
C GLU A 433 26.18 -33.54 4.14
N HIS A 434 26.08 -34.19 5.30
CA HIS A 434 24.84 -34.80 5.78
C HIS A 434 23.75 -33.79 6.15
N GLU A 435 24.12 -32.65 6.75
CA GLU A 435 23.16 -31.59 7.13
C GLU A 435 22.69 -30.80 5.91
N ILE A 436 23.55 -30.60 4.91
CA ILE A 436 23.19 -29.91 3.67
C ILE A 436 22.29 -30.80 2.81
N ILE A 437 22.62 -32.09 2.67
CA ILE A 437 21.73 -33.05 2.00
C ILE A 437 20.42 -33.22 2.78
N ALA A 438 20.45 -33.24 4.12
CA ALA A 438 19.24 -33.30 4.94
C ALA A 438 18.39 -32.02 4.84
N ALA A 439 19.00 -30.84 4.78
CA ALA A 439 18.31 -29.55 4.61
C ALA A 439 17.74 -29.41 3.19
N ILE A 440 18.47 -29.85 2.16
CA ILE A 440 17.98 -29.93 0.78
C ILE A 440 16.85 -30.96 0.69
N ARG A 441 16.98 -32.13 1.30
CA ARG A 441 15.92 -33.15 1.37
C ARG A 441 14.71 -32.67 2.15
N SER A 442 14.88 -31.95 3.26
CA SER A 442 13.82 -31.35 4.07
C SER A 442 13.07 -30.27 3.30
N ARG A 443 13.78 -29.40 2.57
CA ARG A 443 13.17 -28.42 1.67
C ARG A 443 12.47 -29.08 0.48
N LEU A 444 13.06 -30.10 -0.12
CA LEU A 444 12.42 -30.90 -1.18
C LEU A 444 11.18 -31.64 -0.65
N THR A 445 11.22 -32.25 0.53
CA THR A 445 10.04 -32.89 1.14
C THR A 445 8.97 -31.88 1.50
N SER A 446 9.33 -30.68 1.97
CA SER A 446 8.36 -29.59 2.19
C SER A 446 7.69 -29.13 0.89
N HIS A 447 8.44 -29.11 -0.22
CA HIS A 447 7.93 -28.79 -1.57
C HIS A 447 7.11 -29.95 -2.18
N PHE A 448 7.47 -31.21 -1.90
CA PHE A 448 6.72 -32.38 -2.33
C PHE A 448 5.43 -32.56 -1.52
N SER A 449 5.40 -32.19 -0.23
CA SER A 449 4.16 -32.18 0.58
C SER A 449 3.18 -31.10 0.13
N SER A 450 3.66 -29.99 -0.44
CA SER A 450 2.80 -28.97 -1.07
C SER A 450 2.42 -29.30 -2.52
N ALA A 451 3.01 -30.34 -3.12
CA ALA A 451 2.77 -30.78 -4.50
C ALA A 451 2.00 -32.12 -4.56
N GLN A 452 1.18 -32.43 -3.55
CA GLN A 452 0.23 -33.52 -3.67
C GLN A 452 -0.87 -33.13 -4.65
N LEU A 453 -0.75 -33.61 -5.88
CA LEU A 453 -1.84 -33.65 -6.85
C LEU A 453 -2.96 -34.52 -6.27
N LEU A 454 -4.06 -33.88 -5.91
CA LEU A 454 -5.33 -34.56 -5.72
C LEU A 454 -5.79 -35.00 -7.12
N VAL A 455 -5.75 -36.30 -7.38
CA VAL A 455 -6.52 -36.90 -8.48
C VAL A 455 -7.98 -36.83 -8.06
N ALA A 456 -8.70 -35.88 -8.66
CA ALA A 456 -10.14 -35.93 -8.86
C ALA A 456 -10.42 -35.39 -10.27
#